data_AF-A0A7S2T4M5-F1
#
_entry.id   AF-A0A7S2T4M5-F1
#
_cell.length_a   1.000
_cell.length_b   1.000
_cell.length_c   1.000
_cell.angle_alpha   90.00
_cell.angle_beta   90.00
_cell.angle_gamma   90.00
#
_symmetry.space_group_name_H-M   'P 1'
#
loop_
_entity.id
_entity.type
_entity.pdbx_description
1 polymer ?
#
loop_
_entity_poly.entity_id
_entity_poly.type
_entity_poly.pdbx_seq_one_letter_code
_entity_poly.pdbx_strand_id
1 'polypeptide(L)'
;EKANFLVTRMIEEQALREKLCSVVVDEVHMLADRGRGSTIELMLSKLTHAAKSNLWGDIQLDSQERIQFVCMSATLPNVDQIANWLGAQLYLCDHRPVPLEHRMLVGSELKDKDSNVLRRVAPLPGAQDPDMIGALTKETLSEGNSVLIFCPTKKICIETANLIAALLDVPGDEELQGLREGIAYELAQTSDKSDLLKLIRSGVAYHNADLSVEERSAVERAY
;
A
#
# COMPACT_ATOMS: atom_id res chain seq x y z
N GLU A 1 -5.10 -16.34 5.30
CA GLU A 1 -4.90 -17.56 6.12
C GLU A 1 -5.93 -17.71 7.24
N LYS A 2 -5.98 -16.83 8.25
CA LYS A 2 -6.94 -16.92 9.37
C LYS A 2 -8.40 -17.05 8.91
N ALA A 3 -8.82 -16.26 7.92
CA ALA A 3 -10.16 -16.34 7.36
C ALA A 3 -10.47 -17.72 6.74
N ASN A 4 -9.55 -18.31 5.96
CA ASN A 4 -9.71 -19.65 5.40
C ASN A 4 -9.83 -20.73 6.49
N PHE A 5 -9.08 -20.59 7.60
CA PHE A 5 -9.20 -21.47 8.75
C PHE A 5 -10.61 -21.40 9.37
N LEU A 6 -11.13 -20.19 9.60
CA LEU A 6 -12.48 -19.99 10.14
C LEU A 6 -13.57 -20.55 9.21
N VAL A 7 -13.45 -20.30 7.90
CA VAL A 7 -14.36 -20.86 6.89
C VAL A 7 -14.35 -22.38 6.93
N THR A 8 -13.17 -22.99 7.03
CA THR A 8 -13.05 -24.46 7.11
C THR A 8 -13.74 -25.00 8.37
N ARG A 9 -13.54 -24.35 9.52
CA ARG A 9 -14.24 -24.70 10.77
C ARG A 9 -15.75 -24.56 10.68
N MET A 10 -16.25 -23.47 10.09
CA MET A 10 -17.69 -23.28 9.91
C MET A 10 -18.31 -24.32 8.97
N ILE A 11 -17.56 -24.81 7.98
CA ILE A 11 -18.00 -25.90 7.10
C ILE A 11 -18.03 -27.23 7.87
N GLU A 12 -17.00 -27.53 8.66
CA GLU A 12 -16.93 -28.74 9.51
C GLU A 12 -18.09 -28.79 10.53
N GLU A 13 -18.44 -27.65 11.12
CA GLU A 13 -19.54 -27.51 12.09
C GLU A 13 -20.93 -27.41 11.44
N GLN A 14 -21.02 -27.41 10.10
CA GLN A 14 -22.26 -27.14 9.35
C GLN A 14 -22.94 -25.80 9.71
N ALA A 15 -22.20 -24.86 10.30
CA ALA A 15 -22.71 -23.61 10.81
C ALA A 15 -22.61 -22.44 9.80
N LEU A 16 -22.09 -22.70 8.60
CA LEU A 16 -21.82 -21.66 7.60
C LEU A 16 -23.08 -20.87 7.24
N ARG A 17 -24.22 -21.55 7.04
CA ARG A 17 -25.50 -20.91 6.65
C ARG A 17 -26.09 -20.05 7.78
N GLU A 18 -25.96 -20.52 9.01
CA GLU A 18 -26.51 -19.82 10.18
C GLU A 18 -25.66 -18.61 10.59
N LYS A 19 -24.35 -18.67 10.36
CA LYS A 19 -23.38 -17.72 10.93
C LYS A 19 -22.76 -16.74 9.93
N LEU A 20 -22.83 -17.01 8.62
CA LEU A 20 -22.14 -16.19 7.61
C LEU A 20 -23.09 -15.68 6.54
N CYS A 21 -23.29 -14.37 6.50
CA CYS A 21 -24.14 -13.70 5.51
C CYS A 21 -23.35 -13.04 4.37
N SER A 22 -22.15 -12.52 4.65
CA SER A 22 -21.37 -11.76 3.68
C SER A 22 -19.88 -11.95 3.87
N VAL A 23 -19.15 -11.92 2.76
CA VAL A 23 -17.70 -12.00 2.71
C VAL A 23 -17.19 -10.83 1.88
N VAL A 24 -16.51 -9.90 2.56
CA VAL A 24 -15.84 -8.78 1.94
C VAL A 24 -14.38 -9.15 1.72
N VAL A 25 -13.94 -9.16 0.46
CA VAL A 25 -12.55 -9.39 0.09
C VAL A 25 -12.01 -8.10 -0.51
N ASP A 26 -11.10 -7.47 0.22
CA ASP A 26 -10.33 -6.35 -0.29
C ASP A 26 -9.09 -6.86 -1.02
N GLU A 27 -8.61 -6.07 -1.99
CA GLU A 27 -7.47 -6.39 -2.84
C GLU A 27 -7.52 -7.77 -3.50
N VAL A 28 -8.65 -8.08 -4.16
CA VAL A 28 -8.86 -9.35 -4.86
C VAL A 28 -7.79 -9.64 -5.92
N HIS A 29 -7.08 -8.63 -6.43
CA HIS A 29 -5.92 -8.84 -7.30
C HIS A 29 -4.82 -9.68 -6.67
N MET A 30 -4.77 -9.79 -5.35
CA MET A 30 -3.90 -10.71 -4.62
C MET A 30 -4.15 -12.19 -4.94
N LEU A 31 -5.25 -12.54 -5.63
CA LEU A 31 -5.42 -13.87 -6.22
C LEU A 31 -4.27 -14.26 -7.17
N ALA A 32 -3.67 -13.29 -7.85
CA ALA A 32 -2.53 -13.51 -8.73
C ALA A 32 -1.19 -13.65 -7.98
N ASP A 33 -1.16 -13.41 -6.66
CA ASP A 33 0.04 -13.51 -5.85
C ASP A 33 0.46 -14.97 -5.66
N ARG A 34 1.75 -15.27 -5.89
CA ARG A 34 2.27 -16.65 -5.81
C ARG A 34 2.24 -17.24 -4.40
N GLY A 35 2.31 -16.41 -3.37
CA GLY A 35 2.36 -16.88 -1.97
C GLY A 35 0.98 -17.01 -1.36
N ARG A 36 0.18 -15.94 -1.44
CA ARG A 36 -1.11 -15.81 -0.74
C ARG A 36 -2.31 -16.10 -1.63
N GLY A 37 -2.17 -16.00 -2.95
CA GLY A 37 -3.28 -16.12 -3.91
C GLY A 37 -4.01 -17.45 -3.80
N SER A 38 -3.26 -18.56 -3.70
CA SER A 38 -3.83 -19.91 -3.54
C SER A 38 -4.73 -20.05 -2.31
N THR A 39 -4.42 -19.36 -1.22
CA THR A 39 -5.22 -19.39 0.02
C THR A 39 -6.52 -18.63 -0.15
N ILE A 40 -6.49 -17.49 -0.85
CA ILE A 40 -7.68 -16.68 -1.15
C ILE A 40 -8.58 -17.47 -2.13
N GLU A 41 -8.00 -18.01 -3.19
CA GLU A 41 -8.69 -18.83 -4.18
C GLU A 41 -9.37 -20.04 -3.54
N LEU A 42 -8.66 -20.78 -2.68
CA LEU A 42 -9.20 -21.92 -1.96
C LEU A 42 -10.36 -21.54 -1.05
N MET A 43 -10.23 -20.43 -0.31
CA MET A 43 -11.28 -19.94 0.58
C MET A 43 -12.55 -19.58 -0.19
N LEU A 44 -12.40 -18.80 -1.26
CA LEU A 44 -13.51 -18.39 -2.13
C LEU A 44 -14.15 -19.59 -2.84
N SER A 45 -13.35 -20.57 -3.27
CA SER A 45 -13.85 -21.82 -3.87
C SER A 45 -14.70 -22.62 -2.89
N LYS A 46 -14.26 -22.77 -1.63
CA LYS A 46 -15.04 -23.44 -0.57
C LYS A 46 -16.37 -22.76 -0.32
N LEU A 47 -16.37 -21.44 -0.19
CA LEU A 47 -17.58 -20.65 0.05
C LEU A 47 -18.53 -20.73 -1.14
N THR A 48 -18.02 -20.59 -2.36
CA THR A 48 -18.81 -20.69 -3.60
C THR A 48 -19.42 -22.09 -3.75
N HIS A 49 -18.66 -23.15 -3.44
CA HIS A 49 -19.16 -24.52 -3.48
C HIS A 49 -20.22 -24.78 -2.41
N ALA A 50 -20.00 -24.34 -1.17
CA ALA A 50 -20.96 -24.46 -0.07
C ALA A 50 -22.26 -23.67 -0.34
N ALA A 51 -22.17 -22.53 -1.04
CA ALA A 51 -23.32 -21.72 -1.44
C ALA A 51 -24.08 -22.29 -2.65
N LYS A 52 -23.39 -22.94 -3.60
CA LYS A 52 -24.00 -23.54 -4.82
C LYS A 52 -24.58 -24.93 -4.59
N SER A 53 -24.06 -25.67 -3.63
CA SER A 53 -24.46 -27.05 -3.42
C SER A 53 -25.76 -27.17 -2.61
N ASN A 54 -26.77 -27.80 -3.22
CA ASN A 54 -27.85 -28.50 -2.52
C ASN A 54 -27.32 -29.74 -1.74
N LEU A 55 -26.04 -29.75 -1.32
CA LEU A 55 -25.40 -30.89 -0.63
C LEU A 55 -25.97 -31.13 0.78
N TRP A 56 -26.95 -30.31 1.21
CA TRP A 56 -27.80 -30.54 2.36
C TRP A 56 -29.28 -30.47 1.97
N GLY A 57 -29.76 -31.52 1.30
CA GLY A 57 -31.20 -31.84 1.18
C GLY A 57 -32.03 -30.94 0.26
N ASP A 58 -32.92 -31.58 -0.50
CA ASP A 58 -33.97 -30.95 -1.30
C ASP A 58 -34.81 -29.97 -0.48
N ILE A 59 -34.50 -28.68 -0.59
CA ILE A 59 -35.45 -27.62 -0.33
C ILE A 59 -35.25 -26.61 -1.46
N GLN A 60 -36.31 -26.37 -2.23
CA GLN A 60 -36.39 -25.23 -3.14
C GLN A 60 -36.05 -23.98 -2.34
N LEU A 61 -34.81 -23.51 -2.46
CA LEU A 61 -34.34 -22.31 -1.78
C LEU A 61 -35.08 -21.13 -2.37
N ASP A 62 -35.98 -20.57 -1.57
CA ASP A 62 -36.35 -19.18 -1.69
C ASP A 62 -35.04 -18.37 -1.70
N SER A 63 -34.98 -17.36 -2.57
CA SER A 63 -33.77 -16.65 -3.02
C SER A 63 -32.90 -15.97 -1.93
N GLN A 64 -33.20 -16.15 -0.65
CA GLN A 64 -32.76 -15.30 0.47
C GLN A 64 -31.55 -15.80 1.29
N GLU A 65 -31.08 -17.05 1.15
CA GLU A 65 -29.98 -17.59 1.97
C GLU A 65 -28.65 -17.77 1.22
N ARG A 66 -28.26 -16.81 0.38
CA ARG A 66 -26.95 -16.84 -0.29
C ARG A 66 -25.96 -15.93 0.42
N ILE A 67 -24.75 -16.44 0.65
CA ILE A 67 -23.61 -15.64 1.10
C ILE A 67 -23.33 -14.56 0.04
N GLN A 68 -23.37 -13.29 0.43
CA GLN A 68 -23.02 -12.18 -0.43
C GLN A 68 -21.49 -12.05 -0.54
N PHE A 69 -20.98 -11.96 -1.76
CA PHE A 69 -19.58 -11.58 -1.99
C PHE A 69 -19.49 -10.11 -2.36
N VAL A 70 -18.65 -9.37 -1.64
CA VAL A 70 -18.28 -7.99 -1.99
C VAL A 70 -16.77 -7.97 -2.21
N CYS A 71 -16.37 -7.76 -3.45
CA CYS A 71 -14.97 -7.87 -3.88
C CYS A 71 -14.49 -6.52 -4.37
N MET A 72 -13.39 -6.03 -3.80
CA MET A 72 -12.75 -4.77 -4.17
C MET A 72 -11.33 -5.06 -4.67
N SER A 73 -10.90 -4.33 -5.68
CA SER A 73 -9.57 -4.49 -6.25
C SER A 73 -9.17 -3.27 -7.07
N ALA A 74 -7.85 -3.02 -7.14
CA ALA A 74 -7.25 -2.26 -8.23
C ALA A 74 -7.50 -2.90 -9.62
N THR A 75 -7.03 -2.23 -10.67
CA THR A 75 -7.20 -2.66 -12.07
C THR A 75 -6.70 -4.07 -12.31
N LEU A 76 -7.60 -4.97 -12.70
CA LEU A 76 -7.33 -6.36 -13.03
C LEU A 76 -7.72 -6.65 -14.48
N PRO A 77 -6.84 -7.24 -15.31
CA PRO A 77 -7.17 -7.51 -16.71
C PRO A 77 -8.23 -8.60 -16.90
N ASN A 78 -8.43 -9.48 -15.91
CA ASN A 78 -9.36 -10.62 -15.97
C ASN A 78 -10.51 -10.51 -14.95
N VAL A 79 -10.89 -9.29 -14.57
CA VAL A 79 -11.92 -9.04 -13.55
C VAL A 79 -13.29 -9.63 -13.92
N ASP A 80 -13.64 -9.68 -15.20
CA ASP A 80 -14.88 -10.32 -15.68
C ASP A 80 -14.92 -11.82 -15.35
N GLN A 81 -13.78 -12.51 -15.44
CA GLN A 81 -13.69 -13.94 -15.13
C GLN A 81 -13.91 -14.18 -13.64
N ILE A 82 -13.38 -13.30 -12.79
CA ILE A 82 -13.54 -13.36 -11.34
C ILE A 82 -15.01 -13.09 -10.97
N ALA A 83 -15.62 -12.06 -11.55
CA ALA A 83 -17.03 -11.76 -11.34
C ALA A 83 -17.93 -12.94 -11.73
N ASN A 84 -17.69 -13.55 -12.91
CA ASN A 84 -18.42 -14.72 -13.37
C ASN A 84 -18.21 -15.96 -12.48
N TRP A 85 -16.97 -16.20 -12.03
CA TRP A 85 -16.64 -17.30 -11.13
C TRP A 85 -17.43 -17.21 -9.81
N LEU A 86 -17.47 -16.01 -9.23
CA LEU A 86 -18.18 -15.71 -7.97
C LEU A 86 -19.69 -15.49 -8.16
N GLY A 87 -20.17 -15.39 -9.40
CA GLY A 87 -21.58 -15.04 -9.69
C GLY A 87 -21.95 -13.64 -9.23
N ALA A 88 -21.00 -12.70 -9.27
CA ALA A 88 -21.14 -11.33 -8.82
C ALA A 88 -21.41 -10.37 -9.98
N GLN A 89 -22.04 -9.23 -9.68
CA GLN A 89 -22.13 -8.11 -10.61
C GLN A 89 -20.79 -7.36 -10.62
N LEU A 90 -20.39 -6.91 -11.81
CA LEU A 90 -19.15 -6.16 -12.00
C LEU A 90 -19.45 -4.65 -12.07
N TYR A 91 -18.70 -3.88 -11.28
CA TYR A 91 -18.65 -2.43 -11.36
C TYR A 91 -17.21 -2.00 -11.66
N LEU A 92 -17.02 -1.19 -12.70
CA LEU A 92 -15.73 -0.64 -13.09
C LEU A 92 -15.80 0.88 -13.03
N CYS A 93 -14.77 1.49 -12.45
CA CYS A 93 -14.66 2.93 -12.32
C CYS A 93 -13.18 3.32 -12.35
N ASP A 94 -12.84 4.28 -13.19
CA ASP A 94 -11.52 4.90 -13.29
C ASP A 94 -11.46 6.28 -12.59
N HIS A 95 -12.56 6.69 -11.96
CA HIS A 95 -12.64 7.95 -11.25
C HIS A 95 -11.64 7.98 -10.08
N ARG A 96 -10.76 8.99 -10.10
CA ARG A 96 -9.84 9.31 -9.00
C ARG A 96 -10.13 10.74 -8.51
N PRO A 97 -10.50 10.93 -7.23
CA PRO A 97 -10.81 12.26 -6.70
C PRO A 97 -9.67 13.27 -6.85
N VAL A 98 -8.42 12.78 -6.72
CA VAL A 98 -7.21 13.55 -6.97
C VAL A 98 -6.52 12.99 -8.22
N PRO A 99 -6.51 13.72 -9.35
CA PRO A 99 -5.86 13.28 -10.57
C PRO A 99 -4.39 12.91 -10.33
N LEU A 100 -3.94 11.83 -10.96
CA LEU A 100 -2.55 11.41 -10.89
C LEU A 100 -1.83 11.84 -12.17
N GLU A 101 -0.84 12.71 -12.03
CA GLU A 101 0.02 13.12 -13.14
C GLU A 101 1.28 12.25 -13.20
N HIS A 102 1.53 11.65 -14.36
CA HIS A 102 2.69 10.80 -14.58
C HIS A 102 3.75 11.62 -15.30
N ARG A 103 4.94 11.71 -14.71
CA ARG A 103 6.10 12.40 -15.29
C ARG A 103 7.33 11.52 -15.21
N MET A 104 8.25 11.72 -16.14
CA MET A 104 9.51 10.98 -16.22
C MET A 104 10.68 11.96 -16.26
N LEU A 105 11.67 11.79 -15.39
CA LEU A 105 12.92 12.54 -15.45
C LEU A 105 13.97 11.72 -16.20
N VAL A 106 14.52 12.28 -17.28
CA VAL A 106 15.63 11.67 -18.05
C VAL A 106 16.79 12.67 -18.09
N GLY A 107 17.86 12.39 -17.37
CA GLY A 107 18.91 13.37 -17.11
C GLY A 107 18.33 14.57 -16.35
N SER A 108 18.27 15.74 -16.99
CA SER A 108 17.63 16.94 -16.43
C SER A 108 16.26 17.24 -17.05
N GLU A 109 15.79 16.47 -18.03
CA GLU A 109 14.54 16.76 -18.75
C GLU A 109 13.36 16.06 -18.10
N LEU A 110 12.42 16.85 -17.57
CA LEU A 110 11.15 16.36 -17.05
C LEU A 110 10.15 16.25 -18.21
N LYS A 111 9.64 15.05 -18.43
CA LYS A 111 8.77 14.69 -19.55
C LYS A 111 7.40 14.26 -19.06
N ASP A 112 6.38 14.43 -19.88
CA ASP A 112 5.06 13.85 -19.66
C ASP A 112 5.03 12.35 -19.99
N LYS A 113 3.85 11.72 -19.82
CA LYS A 113 3.61 10.31 -20.15
C LYS A 113 3.85 9.96 -21.63
N ASP A 114 3.76 10.95 -22.52
CA ASP A 114 3.91 10.81 -23.98
C ASP A 114 5.36 11.14 -24.42
N SER A 115 6.27 11.31 -23.45
CA SER A 115 7.69 11.65 -23.64
C SER A 115 7.97 13.04 -24.20
N ASN A 116 7.00 13.97 -24.15
CA ASN A 116 7.25 15.37 -24.50
C ASN A 116 7.99 16.06 -23.35
N VAL A 117 9.00 16.87 -23.69
CA VAL A 117 9.75 17.65 -22.69
C VAL A 117 8.88 18.79 -22.18
N LEU A 118 8.57 18.77 -20.88
CA LEU A 118 7.81 19.83 -20.21
C LEU A 118 8.74 20.96 -19.77
N ARG A 119 9.84 20.60 -19.10
CA ARG A 119 10.85 21.55 -18.59
C ARG A 119 12.15 20.84 -18.24
N ARG A 120 13.16 21.62 -17.84
CA ARG A 120 14.41 21.10 -17.26
C ARG A 120 14.47 21.37 -15.75
N VAL A 121 14.85 20.36 -14.98
CA VAL A 121 15.07 20.45 -13.53
C VAL A 121 16.46 21.03 -13.29
N ALA A 122 16.55 22.07 -12.46
CA ALA A 122 17.82 22.68 -12.10
C ALA A 122 18.52 21.84 -11.01
N PRO A 123 19.83 21.56 -11.14
CA PRO A 123 20.57 20.83 -10.13
C PRO A 123 20.75 21.68 -8.86
N LEU A 124 20.91 21.01 -7.72
CA LEU A 124 21.26 21.67 -6.47
C LEU A 124 22.72 22.18 -6.54
N PRO A 125 22.98 23.49 -6.30
CA PRO A 125 24.32 24.04 -6.39
C PRO A 125 25.29 23.36 -5.43
N GLY A 126 26.41 22.84 -5.94
CA GLY A 126 27.46 22.20 -5.12
C GLY A 126 27.11 20.82 -4.56
N ALA A 127 25.94 20.27 -4.90
CA ALA A 127 25.50 18.96 -4.44
C ALA A 127 25.93 17.83 -5.38
N GLN A 128 26.19 16.65 -4.82
CA GLN A 128 26.27 15.40 -5.58
C GLN A 128 24.90 14.72 -5.59
N ASP A 129 24.11 15.00 -6.63
CA ASP A 129 22.76 14.45 -6.83
C ASP A 129 22.60 13.98 -8.28
N PRO A 130 23.24 12.86 -8.67
CA PRO A 130 23.33 12.44 -10.07
C PRO A 130 21.96 12.12 -10.69
N ASP A 131 21.03 11.63 -9.87
CA ASP A 131 19.67 11.26 -10.28
C ASP A 131 18.65 12.38 -10.01
N MET A 132 19.10 13.54 -9.52
CA MET A 132 18.29 14.75 -9.27
C MET A 132 17.14 14.51 -8.28
N ILE A 133 17.25 13.48 -7.43
CA ILE A 133 16.22 13.11 -6.44
C ILE A 133 16.13 14.20 -5.38
N GLY A 134 17.27 14.74 -4.94
CA GLY A 134 17.32 15.88 -4.02
C GLY A 134 16.69 17.13 -4.63
N ALA A 135 16.98 17.43 -5.89
CA ALA A 135 16.39 18.57 -6.60
C ALA A 135 14.86 18.48 -6.69
N LEU A 136 14.31 17.33 -7.07
CA LEU A 136 12.86 17.09 -7.11
C LEU A 136 12.20 17.12 -5.73
N THR A 137 12.89 16.56 -4.72
CA THR A 137 12.41 16.56 -3.33
C THR A 137 12.32 18.00 -2.82
N LYS A 138 13.34 18.83 -3.07
CA LYS A 138 13.35 20.23 -2.67
C LYS A 138 12.20 21.02 -3.30
N GLU A 139 11.95 20.82 -4.59
CA GLU A 139 10.85 21.48 -5.30
C GLU A 139 9.50 21.15 -4.63
N THR A 140 9.25 19.87 -4.38
CA THR A 140 8.01 19.42 -3.74
C THR A 140 7.85 19.98 -2.31
N LEU A 141 8.93 19.97 -1.52
CA LEU A 141 8.92 20.54 -0.16
C LEU A 141 8.69 22.06 -0.18
N SER A 142 9.22 22.77 -1.18
CA SER A 142 9.05 24.22 -1.31
C SER A 142 7.61 24.64 -1.64
N GLU A 143 6.83 23.72 -2.20
CA GLU A 143 5.39 23.88 -2.44
C GLU A 143 4.54 23.51 -1.21
N GLY A 144 5.17 23.10 -0.09
CA GLY A 144 4.48 22.67 1.12
C GLY A 144 3.93 21.24 1.06
N ASN A 145 4.40 20.43 0.12
CA ASN A 145 3.96 19.04 -0.09
C ASN A 145 4.94 18.03 0.53
N SER A 146 4.47 16.82 0.79
CA SER A 146 5.30 15.68 1.23
C SER A 146 5.76 14.81 0.05
N VAL A 147 6.84 14.04 0.24
CA VAL A 147 7.46 13.22 -0.81
C VAL A 147 7.58 11.78 -0.33
N LEU A 148 7.19 10.82 -1.18
CA LEU A 148 7.43 9.39 -0.97
C LEU A 148 8.35 8.84 -2.06
N ILE A 149 9.51 8.30 -1.68
CA ILE A 149 10.54 7.82 -2.62
C ILE A 149 10.64 6.30 -2.53
N PHE A 150 10.19 5.61 -3.58
CA PHE A 150 10.32 4.15 -3.67
C PHE A 150 11.71 3.75 -4.14
N CYS A 151 12.40 2.95 -3.32
CA CYS A 151 13.76 2.48 -3.60
C CYS A 151 13.77 0.97 -3.88
N PRO A 152 14.62 0.47 -4.80
CA PRO A 152 14.58 -0.92 -5.23
C PRO A 152 15.17 -1.90 -4.20
N THR A 153 15.99 -1.42 -3.26
CA THR A 153 16.57 -2.26 -2.20
C THR A 153 16.56 -1.54 -0.86
N LYS A 154 16.62 -2.30 0.23
CA LYS A 154 16.71 -1.76 1.60
C LYS A 154 17.91 -0.85 1.78
N LYS A 155 19.06 -1.24 1.20
CA LYS A 155 20.31 -0.47 1.22
C LYS A 155 20.12 0.88 0.54
N ILE A 156 19.60 0.89 -0.69
CA ILE A 156 19.36 2.14 -1.44
C ILE A 156 18.36 3.02 -0.70
N CYS A 157 17.33 2.45 -0.07
CA CYS A 157 16.38 3.22 0.74
C CYS A 157 17.06 4.02 1.87
N ILE A 158 17.99 3.39 2.59
CA ILE A 158 18.75 4.05 3.65
C ILE A 158 19.74 5.08 3.06
N GLU A 159 20.44 4.75 1.97
CA GLU A 159 21.37 5.66 1.30
C GLU A 159 20.66 6.91 0.77
N THR A 160 19.50 6.74 0.14
CA THR A 160 18.66 7.86 -0.35
C THR A 160 18.16 8.73 0.80
N ALA A 161 17.71 8.15 1.92
CA ALA A 161 17.28 8.95 3.08
C ALA A 161 18.43 9.80 3.64
N ASN A 162 19.63 9.23 3.77
CA ASN A 162 20.81 9.97 4.21
C ASN A 162 21.26 11.03 3.19
N LEU A 163 21.18 10.74 1.89
CA LEU A 163 21.44 11.71 0.84
C LEU A 163 20.50 12.92 0.97
N ILE A 164 19.19 12.68 1.10
CA ILE A 164 18.20 13.75 1.25
C ILE A 164 18.47 14.58 2.51
N ALA A 165 18.71 13.94 3.65
CA ALA A 165 19.00 14.65 4.90
C ALA A 165 20.32 15.46 4.84
N ALA A 166 21.30 15.03 4.05
CA ALA A 166 22.54 15.76 3.84
C ALA A 166 22.40 16.93 2.85
N LEU A 167 21.53 16.79 1.85
CA LEU A 167 21.34 17.79 0.79
C LEU A 167 20.34 18.89 1.17
N LEU A 168 19.35 18.55 1.99
CA LEU A 168 18.19 19.40 2.24
C LEU A 168 18.01 19.69 3.72
N ASP A 169 17.76 20.96 4.02
CA ASP A 169 17.19 21.38 5.29
C ASP A 169 15.66 21.31 5.16
N VAL A 170 15.07 20.21 5.66
CA VAL A 170 13.63 19.97 5.49
C VAL A 170 12.85 20.97 6.34
N PRO A 171 11.99 21.80 5.72
CA PRO A 171 11.25 22.84 6.42
C PRO A 171 10.46 22.30 7.61
N GLY A 172 10.34 23.09 8.67
CA GLY A 172 9.50 22.79 9.83
C GLY A 172 9.47 23.95 10.81
N ASP A 173 8.28 24.37 11.20
CA ASP A 173 8.07 25.33 12.28
C ASP A 173 8.36 24.70 13.65
N GLU A 174 8.27 25.49 14.73
CA GLU A 174 8.53 25.00 16.09
C GLU A 174 7.61 23.84 16.48
N GLU A 175 6.37 23.81 15.98
CA GLU A 175 5.42 22.74 16.23
C GLU A 175 5.87 21.43 15.57
N LEU A 176 6.23 21.47 14.28
CA LEU A 176 6.71 20.30 13.55
C LEU A 176 8.06 19.81 14.10
N GLN A 177 8.94 20.72 14.52
CA GLN A 177 10.19 20.35 15.20
C GLN A 177 9.91 19.65 16.53
N GLY A 178 8.95 20.16 17.32
CA GLY A 178 8.51 19.52 18.56
C GLY A 178 7.94 18.13 18.32
N LEU A 179 7.15 17.94 17.26
CA LEU A 179 6.61 16.64 16.88
C LEU A 179 7.72 15.65 16.47
N ARG A 180 8.68 16.10 15.65
CA ARG A 180 9.84 15.29 15.25
C ARG A 180 10.65 14.85 16.46
N GLU A 181 10.92 15.75 17.41
CA GLU A 181 11.67 15.42 18.62
C GLU A 181 10.89 14.48 19.53
N GLY A 182 9.58 14.68 19.69
CA GLY A 182 8.71 13.80 20.48
C GLY A 182 8.71 12.37 19.95
N ILE A 183 8.55 12.19 18.65
CA ILE A 183 8.59 10.86 18.00
C ILE A 183 9.97 10.23 18.16
N ALA A 184 11.04 11.00 17.96
CA ALA A 184 12.40 10.50 18.14
C ALA A 184 12.68 10.10 19.60
N TYR A 185 12.16 10.85 20.58
CA TYR A 185 12.30 10.54 22.00
C TYR A 185 11.56 9.26 22.40
N GLU A 186 10.32 9.09 21.94
CA GLU A 186 9.54 7.86 22.17
C GLU A 186 10.23 6.64 21.56
N LEU A 187 10.67 6.77 20.31
CA LEU A 187 11.31 5.65 19.61
C LEU A 187 12.66 5.27 20.23
N ALA A 188 13.41 6.24 20.78
CA ALA A 188 14.67 5.99 21.48
C ALA A 188 14.53 5.09 22.72
N GLN A 189 13.32 4.93 23.27
CA GLN A 189 13.08 4.01 24.39
C GLN A 189 13.06 2.53 23.97
N THR A 190 12.89 2.28 22.66
CA THR A 190 12.64 0.93 22.13
C THR A 190 13.55 0.55 20.95
N SER A 191 14.26 1.52 20.36
CA SER A 191 15.16 1.33 19.23
C SER A 191 16.58 1.81 19.54
N ASP A 192 17.56 0.97 19.21
CA ASP A 192 18.99 1.31 19.27
C ASP A 192 19.49 2.01 17.99
N LYS A 193 18.63 2.22 16.98
CA LYS A 193 19.03 2.77 15.67
C LYS A 193 19.18 4.29 15.72
N SER A 194 20.32 4.75 16.24
CA SER A 194 20.62 6.17 16.35
C SER A 194 20.52 6.96 15.03
N ASP A 195 20.78 6.32 13.89
CA ASP A 195 20.70 6.99 12.59
C ASP A 195 19.27 7.23 12.11
N LEU A 196 18.33 6.32 12.41
CA LEU A 196 16.91 6.56 12.12
C LEU A 196 16.38 7.74 12.95
N LEU A 197 16.79 7.84 14.21
CA LEU A 197 16.40 8.94 15.09
C LEU A 197 16.94 10.29 14.61
N LYS A 198 18.17 10.34 14.07
CA LYS A 198 18.73 11.56 13.47
C LYS A 198 17.95 11.97 12.22
N LEU A 199 17.61 11.01 11.37
CA LEU A 199 16.82 11.26 10.16
C LEU A 199 15.43 11.82 10.52
N ILE A 200 14.73 11.22 11.49
CA ILE A 200 13.40 11.69 11.91
C ILE A 200 13.47 13.15 12.39
N ARG A 201 14.49 13.49 13.19
CA ARG A 201 14.73 14.87 13.63
C ARG A 201 14.97 15.83 12.46
N SER A 202 15.63 15.38 11.39
CA SER A 202 15.83 16.18 10.18
C SER A 202 14.62 16.16 9.23
N GLY A 203 13.48 15.57 9.61
CA GLY A 203 12.29 15.52 8.76
C GLY A 203 12.37 14.50 7.62
N VAL A 204 13.25 13.50 7.73
CA VAL A 204 13.44 12.44 6.74
C VAL A 204 13.30 11.08 7.43
N ALA A 205 12.78 10.06 6.76
CA ALA A 205 12.82 8.70 7.29
C ALA A 205 12.93 7.70 6.14
N TYR A 206 13.45 6.51 6.44
CA TYR A 206 13.33 5.35 5.56
C TYR A 206 12.32 4.37 6.15
N HIS A 207 11.64 3.61 5.29
CA HIS A 207 10.71 2.55 5.71
C HIS A 207 11.04 1.29 4.91
N ASN A 208 11.43 0.23 5.61
CA ASN A 208 11.73 -1.06 5.01
C ASN A 208 11.49 -2.21 5.99
N ALA A 209 11.63 -3.45 5.50
CA ALA A 209 11.36 -4.63 6.30
C ALA A 209 12.42 -4.95 7.40
N ASP A 210 13.52 -4.20 7.50
CA ASP A 210 14.49 -4.34 8.61
C ASP A 210 14.09 -3.49 9.82
N LEU A 211 13.05 -2.66 9.68
CA LEU A 211 12.46 -1.94 10.79
C LEU A 211 11.57 -2.86 11.65
N SER A 212 11.64 -2.69 12.96
CA SER A 212 10.69 -3.33 13.89
C SER A 212 9.26 -2.84 13.63
N VAL A 213 8.27 -3.48 14.25
CA VAL A 213 6.87 -3.04 14.12
C VAL A 213 6.69 -1.65 14.73
N GLU A 214 7.37 -1.40 15.85
CA GLU A 214 7.36 -0.13 16.58
C GLU A 214 8.03 0.97 15.75
N GLU A 215 9.20 0.69 15.15
CA GLU A 215 9.90 1.62 14.26
C GLU A 215 9.06 1.98 13.02
N ARG A 216 8.43 0.99 12.37
CA ARG A 216 7.54 1.25 11.23
C ARG A 216 6.35 2.09 11.63
N SER A 217 5.71 1.77 12.74
CA SER A 217 4.55 2.53 13.23
C SER A 217 4.94 3.97 13.59
N ALA A 218 6.13 4.20 14.15
CA ALA A 218 6.61 5.55 14.43
C ALA A 218 6.81 6.35 13.14
N VAL A 219 7.43 5.77 12.12
CA VAL A 219 7.62 6.43 10.81
C VAL A 219 6.29 6.69 10.11
N GLU A 220 5.35 5.73 10.14
CA GLU A 220 4.02 5.87 9.54
C GLU A 220 3.17 6.95 10.22
N ARG A 221 3.32 7.15 11.54
CA ARG A 221 2.64 8.25 12.27
C ARG A 221 3.29 9.61 12.04
N ALA A 222 4.58 9.63 11.72
CA ALA A 222 5.33 10.87 11.49
C ALA A 222 5.08 11.48 10.10
N TYR A 223 4.66 10.66 9.13
CA TYR A 223 4.39 11.04 7.75
C TYR A 223 2.95 11.51 7.57
#